data_AF-A0AAV7K7T5-F1
#
_entry.id   AF-A0AAV7K7T5-F1
#
_cell.length_a   1.000
_cell.length_b   1.000
_cell.length_c   1.000
_cell.angle_alpha   90.00
_cell.angle_beta   90.00
_cell.angle_gamma   90.00
#
_symmetry.space_group_name_H-M   'P 1'
#
loop_
_entity.id
_entity.type
_entity.pdbx_description
1 polymer ?
#
loop_
_entity_poly.entity_id
_entity_poly.type
_entity_poly.pdbx_seq_one_letter_code
_entity_poly.pdbx_strand_id
1 'polypeptide(L)'
;MKSEKEISEDLIKNLPFKQSDILRKEYSSLMNKSKDISIPHYEINLICPISQSRMAQPVRGIHCKHLQCIEAYYFIKTGCVIIGNDVIIKVQCPLCNTSYDNLTDIFIDGLQQEIIFIHPTVNSVIFRADEISNCVDSVDLRELQELLYKQHAISFNTIEEPTHEEGVIRRGSFDSGILSQTDTQAMTTRSTS
;
A
#
# COMPACT_ATOMS: atom_id res chain seq x y z
N MET A 1 6.07 25.83 -11.51
CA MET A 1 6.13 25.68 -10.04
C MET A 1 4.95 24.78 -9.68
N LYS A 2 5.16 23.71 -8.92
CA LYS A 2 4.07 22.81 -8.53
C LYS A 2 3.13 23.54 -7.57
N SER A 3 1.84 23.25 -7.67
CA SER A 3 0.84 23.66 -6.69
C SER A 3 1.01 22.90 -5.38
N GLU A 4 0.48 23.45 -4.28
CA GLU A 4 0.47 22.80 -2.96
C GLU A 4 -0.20 21.41 -3.01
N LYS A 5 -1.20 21.25 -3.88
CA LYS A 5 -1.89 19.99 -4.11
C LYS A 5 -0.98 18.96 -4.79
N GLU A 6 -0.29 19.33 -5.86
CA GLU A 6 0.65 18.45 -6.58
C GLU A 6 1.81 18.02 -5.69
N ILE A 7 2.35 18.92 -4.85
CA ILE A 7 3.38 18.57 -3.87
C ILE A 7 2.83 17.53 -2.90
N SER A 8 1.66 17.77 -2.31
CA SER A 8 1.04 16.82 -1.39
C SER A 8 0.83 15.44 -2.02
N GLU A 9 0.34 15.40 -3.26
CA GLU A 9 0.15 14.14 -4.00
C GLU A 9 1.46 13.38 -4.21
N ASP A 10 2.55 14.07 -4.55
CA ASP A 10 3.86 13.43 -4.73
C ASP A 10 4.45 12.92 -3.41
N LEU A 11 4.23 13.62 -2.30
CA LEU A 11 4.62 13.15 -0.98
C LEU A 11 3.83 11.91 -0.57
N ILE A 12 2.51 11.90 -0.83
CA ILE A 12 1.62 10.77 -0.50
C ILE A 12 2.03 9.50 -1.24
N LYS A 13 2.37 9.61 -2.53
CA LYS A 13 2.80 8.46 -3.36
C LYS A 13 4.02 7.74 -2.78
N ASN A 14 4.85 8.45 -2.04
CA ASN A 14 6.09 7.93 -1.47
C ASN A 14 5.98 7.57 0.02
N LEU A 15 4.78 7.66 0.61
CA LEU A 15 4.60 7.23 1.98
C LEU A 15 4.81 5.72 2.12
N PRO A 16 5.53 5.26 3.16
CA PRO A 16 5.65 3.84 3.44
C PRO A 16 4.28 3.24 3.74
N PHE A 17 4.05 2.03 3.22
CA PHE A 17 2.87 1.23 3.53
C PHE A 17 3.22 0.17 4.57
N LYS A 18 2.48 0.12 5.68
CA LYS A 18 2.70 -0.86 6.74
C LYS A 18 1.65 -1.95 6.68
N GLN A 19 2.09 -3.20 6.53
CA GLN A 19 1.20 -4.35 6.32
C GLN A 19 0.35 -4.62 7.55
N SER A 20 -0.87 -5.11 7.31
CA SER A 20 -1.86 -5.39 8.34
C SER A 20 -1.37 -6.39 9.39
N ASP A 21 -0.62 -7.42 9.02
CA ASP A 21 -0.08 -8.42 9.95
C ASP A 21 0.86 -7.83 11.01
N ILE A 22 1.64 -6.83 10.62
CA ILE A 22 2.52 -6.09 11.52
C ILE A 22 1.66 -5.20 12.44
N LEU A 23 0.64 -4.56 11.87
CA LEU A 23 -0.23 -3.63 12.59
C LEU A 23 -1.17 -4.32 13.57
N ARG A 24 -1.67 -5.53 13.29
CA ARG A 24 -2.47 -6.32 14.25
C ARG A 24 -1.74 -6.49 15.58
N LYS A 25 -0.45 -6.83 15.54
CA LYS A 25 0.39 -6.95 16.75
C LYS A 25 0.57 -5.60 17.47
N GLU A 26 0.76 -4.53 16.71
CA GLU A 26 0.91 -3.19 17.28
C GLU A 26 -0.38 -2.69 17.95
N TYR A 27 -1.53 -2.90 17.30
CA TYR A 27 -2.85 -2.52 17.82
C TYR A 27 -3.13 -3.22 19.14
N SER A 28 -2.90 -4.55 19.18
CA SER A 28 -3.02 -5.34 20.41
C SER A 28 -2.08 -4.81 21.50
N SER A 29 -0.83 -4.46 21.17
CA SER A 29 0.11 -3.89 22.15
C SER A 29 -0.35 -2.52 22.69
N LEU A 30 -0.87 -1.64 21.83
CA LEU A 30 -1.32 -0.30 22.24
C LEU A 30 -2.57 -0.37 23.12
N MET A 31 -3.50 -1.29 22.84
CA MET A 31 -4.70 -1.48 23.67
C MET A 31 -4.36 -2.04 25.06
N ASN A 32 -3.40 -2.97 25.13
CA ASN A 32 -2.98 -3.60 26.38
C ASN A 32 -2.04 -2.74 27.26
N LYS A 33 -1.57 -1.58 26.78
CA LYS A 33 -0.68 -0.70 27.56
C LYS A 33 -1.41 0.15 28.63
N SER A 34 -2.75 0.18 28.62
CA SER A 34 -3.56 0.87 29.63
C SER A 34 -3.66 0.04 30.93
N LYS A 35 -2.59 0.04 31.74
CA LYS A 35 -2.40 -0.88 32.87
C LYS A 35 -3.37 -0.74 34.06
N ASP A 36 -4.18 0.31 34.13
CA ASP A 36 -5.09 0.54 35.27
C ASP A 36 -6.57 0.37 34.93
N ILE A 37 -6.93 0.35 33.65
CA ILE A 37 -8.30 0.15 33.18
C ILE A 37 -8.20 -0.72 31.94
N SER A 38 -8.64 -1.98 32.04
CA SER A 38 -8.89 -2.82 30.88
C SER A 38 -9.89 -2.08 29.98
N ILE A 39 -9.41 -1.51 28.88
CA ILE A 39 -10.27 -1.03 27.80
C ILE A 39 -10.61 -2.28 26.98
N PRO A 40 -11.82 -2.85 27.11
CA PRO A 40 -12.13 -4.14 26.50
C PRO A 40 -12.22 -4.05 24.97
N HIS A 41 -12.37 -2.83 24.44
CA HIS A 41 -12.47 -2.58 23.02
C HIS A 41 -12.04 -1.16 22.65
N TYR A 42 -11.53 -1.00 21.43
CA TYR A 42 -11.18 0.30 20.85
C TYR A 42 -12.03 0.52 19.61
N GLU A 43 -12.84 1.58 19.59
CA GLU A 43 -13.58 1.98 18.41
C GLU A 43 -12.70 2.86 17.51
N ILE A 44 -12.63 2.51 16.21
CA ILE A 44 -11.94 3.29 15.18
C ILE A 44 -12.96 3.78 14.18
N ASN A 45 -12.93 5.08 13.88
CA ASN A 45 -13.75 5.68 12.86
C ASN A 45 -13.05 5.59 11.48
N LEU A 46 -13.77 5.11 10.47
CA LEU A 46 -13.32 5.05 9.07
C LEU A 46 -13.59 6.37 8.32
N ILE A 47 -14.31 7.31 8.94
CA ILE A 47 -14.41 8.70 8.54
C ILE A 47 -13.21 9.46 9.11
N CYS A 48 -12.55 10.23 8.27
CA CYS A 48 -11.43 11.08 8.66
C CYS A 48 -11.92 12.16 9.63
N PRO A 49 -11.31 12.29 10.83
CA PRO A 49 -11.71 13.29 11.82
C PRO A 49 -11.49 14.74 11.39
N ILE A 50 -10.66 14.98 10.36
CA ILE A 50 -10.41 16.32 9.83
C ILE A 50 -11.32 16.64 8.65
N SER A 51 -11.37 15.76 7.64
CA SER A 51 -12.12 16.03 6.42
C SER A 51 -13.61 15.74 6.54
N GLN A 52 -14.02 14.99 7.56
CA GLN A 52 -15.39 14.49 7.74
C GLN A 52 -15.88 13.63 6.58
N SER A 53 -14.95 13.11 5.77
CA SER A 53 -15.19 12.20 4.65
C SER A 53 -14.60 10.83 4.95
N ARG A 54 -15.14 9.78 4.33
CA ARG A 54 -14.55 8.44 4.37
C ARG A 54 -13.10 8.49 3.91
N MET A 55 -12.21 7.89 4.70
CA MET A 55 -10.79 7.79 4.34
C MET A 55 -10.63 6.89 3.11
N ALA A 56 -9.77 7.30 2.20
CA ALA A 56 -9.24 6.51 1.11
C ALA A 56 -7.81 6.07 1.40
N GLN A 57 -7.00 6.92 2.05
CA GLN A 57 -5.62 6.63 2.42
C GLN A 57 -5.44 6.94 3.92
N PRO A 58 -5.75 5.99 4.82
CA PRO A 58 -5.63 6.19 6.26
C PRO A 58 -4.14 6.23 6.63
N VAL A 59 -3.69 7.35 7.19
CA VAL A 59 -2.32 7.53 7.65
C VAL A 59 -2.25 7.85 9.12
N ARG A 60 -1.13 7.45 9.74
CA ARG A 60 -0.72 7.91 11.06
C ARG A 60 0.80 7.87 11.18
N GLY A 61 1.34 8.50 12.21
CA GLY A 61 2.78 8.50 12.47
C GLY A 61 3.25 7.29 13.28
N ILE A 62 4.50 6.86 13.11
CA ILE A 62 5.12 5.71 13.79
C ILE A 62 5.17 5.84 15.32
N HIS A 63 5.09 7.07 15.83
CA HIS A 63 5.08 7.37 17.28
C HIS A 63 3.70 7.78 17.80
N CYS A 64 2.65 7.73 16.98
CA CYS A 64 1.27 7.93 17.43
C CYS A 64 0.90 6.86 18.47
N LYS A 65 0.39 7.31 19.63
CA LYS A 65 -0.15 6.43 20.67
C LYS A 65 -1.65 6.12 20.49
N HIS A 66 -2.28 6.71 19.49
CA HIS A 66 -3.65 6.42 19.09
C HIS A 66 -3.67 5.49 17.87
N LEU A 67 -4.78 4.76 17.72
CA LEU A 67 -5.04 3.93 16.56
C LEU A 67 -5.79 4.68 15.45
N GLN A 68 -6.55 5.73 15.77
CA GLN A 68 -7.32 6.51 14.79
C GLN A 68 -6.40 7.08 13.69
N CYS A 69 -6.72 6.80 12.42
CA CYS A 69 -6.01 7.41 11.28
C CYS A 69 -6.68 8.70 10.79
N ILE A 70 -5.98 9.40 9.92
CA ILE A 70 -6.42 10.61 9.20
C ILE A 70 -6.25 10.34 7.71
N GLU A 71 -7.06 10.96 6.86
CA GLU A 71 -6.84 10.98 5.41
C GLU A 71 -5.48 11.62 5.07
N ALA A 72 -4.68 10.97 4.22
CA ALA A 72 -3.31 11.34 3.88
C ALA A 72 -3.15 12.80 3.44
N TYR A 73 -4.01 13.25 2.52
CA TYR A 73 -4.00 14.65 2.06
C TYR A 73 -4.16 15.64 3.21
N TYR A 74 -5.08 15.38 4.13
CA TYR A 74 -5.34 16.26 5.25
C TYR A 74 -4.26 16.17 6.31
N PHE A 75 -3.66 14.99 6.52
CA PHE A 75 -2.50 14.86 7.40
C PHE A 75 -1.35 15.72 6.90
N ILE A 76 -0.99 15.64 5.61
CA ILE A 76 0.11 16.43 5.04
C ILE A 76 -0.23 17.92 5.08
N LYS A 77 -1.41 18.30 4.61
CA LYS A 77 -1.84 19.71 4.58
C LYS A 77 -1.84 20.38 5.95
N THR A 78 -2.26 19.66 6.99
CA THR A 78 -2.41 20.25 8.34
C THR A 78 -1.23 19.99 9.26
N GLY A 79 -0.52 18.88 9.04
CA GLY A 79 0.56 18.41 9.90
C GLY A 79 1.96 18.71 9.37
N CYS A 80 2.14 18.95 8.07
CA CYS A 80 3.44 19.21 7.48
C CYS A 80 3.64 20.69 7.17
N VAL A 81 4.80 21.22 7.55
CA VAL A 81 5.30 22.51 7.07
C VAL A 81 6.22 22.26 5.89
N ILE A 82 5.81 22.72 4.71
CA ILE A 82 6.54 22.58 3.45
C ILE A 82 7.11 23.95 3.06
N ILE A 83 8.41 24.01 2.74
CA ILE A 83 9.06 25.18 2.16
C ILE A 83 9.59 24.82 0.77
N GLY A 84 9.23 25.62 -0.23
CA GLY A 84 9.59 25.32 -1.62
C GLY A 84 8.87 24.07 -2.14
N ASN A 85 9.52 23.32 -3.03
CA ASN A 85 8.86 22.22 -3.72
C ASN A 85 8.81 20.92 -2.91
N ASP A 86 9.78 20.62 -2.03
CA ASP A 86 9.85 19.31 -1.36
C ASP A 86 10.53 19.36 0.03
N VAL A 87 10.83 20.54 0.58
CA VAL A 87 11.51 20.63 1.89
C VAL A 87 10.49 20.61 3.01
N ILE A 88 10.48 19.54 3.77
CA ILE A 88 9.60 19.38 4.93
C ILE A 88 10.40 19.66 6.17
N ILE A 89 9.95 20.66 6.93
CA ILE A 89 10.70 21.21 8.07
C ILE A 89 10.16 20.69 9.38
N LYS A 90 8.87 20.34 9.41
CA LYS A 90 8.23 19.81 10.60
C LYS A 90 7.03 18.97 10.19
N VAL A 91 6.92 17.80 10.81
CA VAL A 91 5.71 16.99 10.76
C VAL A 91 5.13 16.93 12.17
N GLN A 92 3.84 17.20 12.31
CA GLN A 92 3.13 17.07 13.57
C GLN A 92 1.78 16.39 13.34
N CYS A 93 1.50 15.32 14.08
CA CYS A 93 0.23 14.63 13.99
C CYS A 93 -0.91 15.56 14.44
N PRO A 94 -1.91 15.84 13.60
CA PRO A 94 -3.02 16.72 13.95
C PRO A 94 -3.94 16.19 15.07
N LEU A 95 -3.89 14.88 15.38
CA LEU A 95 -4.72 14.28 16.42
C LEU A 95 -4.10 14.31 17.81
N CYS A 96 -2.79 14.03 17.90
CA CYS A 96 -2.12 13.86 19.20
C CYS A 96 -0.94 14.80 19.40
N ASN A 97 -0.68 15.72 18.46
CA ASN A 97 0.41 16.68 18.50
C ASN A 97 1.82 16.07 18.58
N THR A 98 1.95 14.75 18.39
CA THR A 98 3.26 14.08 18.31
C THR A 98 4.02 14.64 17.10
N SER A 99 5.26 15.08 17.32
CA SER A 99 6.11 15.64 16.27
C SER A 99 7.08 14.58 15.74
N TYR A 100 7.42 14.69 14.47
CA TYR A 100 8.38 13.85 13.77
C TYR A 100 9.31 14.71 12.94
N ASP A 101 10.52 14.18 12.71
CA ASP A 101 11.56 14.90 11.98
C ASP A 101 11.47 14.62 10.47
N ASN A 102 10.86 13.50 10.06
CA ASN A 102 10.83 13.05 8.67
C ASN A 102 9.44 12.60 8.20
N LEU A 103 9.16 12.72 6.90
CA LEU A 103 7.95 12.13 6.32
C LEU A 103 7.90 10.61 6.39
N THR A 104 9.05 9.95 6.41
CA THR A 104 9.15 8.50 6.53
C THR A 104 8.59 7.98 7.86
N ASP A 105 8.39 8.88 8.81
CA ASP A 105 7.75 8.61 10.10
C ASP A 105 6.22 8.61 10.00
N ILE A 106 5.65 8.96 8.84
CA ILE A 106 4.22 8.80 8.51
C ILE A 106 4.09 7.57 7.63
N PHE A 107 3.06 6.75 7.85
CA PHE A 107 2.81 5.58 7.02
C PHE A 107 1.31 5.42 6.72
N ILE A 108 1.00 4.74 5.62
CA ILE A 108 -0.34 4.24 5.31
C ILE A 108 -0.61 3.00 6.17
N ASP A 109 -1.66 3.05 6.99
CA ASP A 109 -2.08 1.97 7.87
C ASP A 109 -2.81 0.89 7.06
N GLY A 110 -2.10 -0.17 6.68
CA GLY A 110 -2.63 -1.23 5.85
C GLY A 110 -3.80 -1.99 6.47
N LEU A 111 -3.90 -2.04 7.80
CA LEU A 111 -5.03 -2.69 8.47
C LEU A 111 -6.31 -1.88 8.30
N GLN A 112 -6.27 -0.56 8.53
CA GLN A 112 -7.43 0.28 8.27
C GLN A 112 -7.75 0.38 6.78
N GLN A 113 -6.74 0.38 5.89
CA GLN A 113 -6.95 0.36 4.44
C GLN A 113 -7.75 -0.88 4.02
N GLU A 114 -7.36 -2.07 4.51
CA GLU A 114 -8.09 -3.33 4.27
C GLU A 114 -9.55 -3.25 4.75
N ILE A 115 -9.76 -2.75 5.97
CA ILE A 115 -11.10 -2.63 6.57
C ILE A 115 -11.99 -1.66 5.79
N ILE A 116 -11.45 -0.50 5.39
CA ILE A 116 -12.18 0.47 4.56
C ILE A 116 -12.62 -0.16 3.24
N PHE A 117 -11.74 -0.96 2.62
CA PHE A 117 -12.01 -1.63 1.36
C PHE A 117 -13.08 -2.72 1.52
N ILE A 118 -12.97 -3.57 2.54
CA ILE A 118 -13.91 -4.68 2.81
C ILE A 118 -15.28 -4.15 3.26
N HIS A 119 -15.30 -3.02 3.98
CA HIS A 119 -16.52 -2.42 4.54
C HIS A 119 -16.74 -0.98 4.02
N PRO A 120 -17.16 -0.81 2.75
CA PRO A 120 -17.27 0.51 2.11
C PRO A 120 -18.37 1.40 2.69
N THR A 121 -19.31 0.83 3.47
CA THR A 121 -20.48 1.56 4.01
C THR A 121 -20.43 1.75 5.53
N VAL A 122 -19.55 1.04 6.24
CA VAL A 122 -19.52 1.05 7.72
C VAL A 122 -18.63 2.17 8.23
N ASN A 123 -19.17 3.09 9.04
CA ASN A 123 -18.40 4.27 9.46
C ASN A 123 -17.43 4.01 10.62
N SER A 124 -17.63 2.99 11.44
CA SER A 124 -16.70 2.65 12.52
C SER A 124 -16.62 1.16 12.75
N VAL A 125 -15.49 0.71 13.28
CA VAL A 125 -15.24 -0.69 13.66
C VAL A 125 -14.77 -0.75 15.09
N ILE A 126 -15.09 -1.86 15.75
CA ILE A 126 -14.70 -2.11 17.14
C ILE A 126 -13.64 -3.21 17.13
N PHE A 127 -12.44 -2.87 17.60
CA PHE A 127 -11.38 -3.83 17.84
C PHE A 127 -11.45 -4.32 19.28
N ARG A 128 -11.32 -5.62 19.52
CA ARG A 128 -11.20 -6.20 20.87
C ARG A 128 -9.81 -6.79 21.05
N ALA A 129 -9.22 -6.60 22.24
CA ALA A 129 -7.81 -6.94 22.48
C ALA A 129 -7.48 -8.43 22.26
N ASP A 130 -8.45 -9.30 22.47
CA ASP A 130 -8.45 -10.75 22.31
C ASP A 130 -8.79 -11.22 20.88
N GLU A 131 -9.45 -10.39 20.08
CA GLU A 131 -9.89 -10.73 18.73
C GLU A 131 -9.01 -10.15 17.62
N ILE A 132 -8.14 -9.17 17.90
CA ILE A 132 -7.28 -8.56 16.87
C ILE A 132 -6.34 -9.58 16.19
N SER A 133 -5.98 -10.67 16.86
CA SER A 133 -5.26 -11.79 16.25
C SER A 133 -6.14 -12.67 15.35
N ASN A 134 -7.47 -12.59 15.52
CA ASN A 134 -8.48 -13.42 14.88
C ASN A 134 -9.40 -12.61 13.92
N CYS A 135 -9.17 -11.30 13.78
CA CYS A 135 -9.93 -10.45 12.87
C CYS A 135 -9.56 -10.77 11.42
N VAL A 136 -10.43 -11.60 10.84
CA VAL A 136 -10.64 -11.96 9.44
C VAL A 136 -9.62 -12.95 8.89
N ASP A 137 -10.14 -14.11 8.47
CA ASP A 137 -9.47 -15.08 7.60
C ASP A 137 -8.71 -14.34 6.50
N SER A 138 -7.47 -14.77 6.26
CA SER A 138 -6.57 -14.20 5.28
C SER A 138 -7.27 -14.02 3.93
N VAL A 139 -7.72 -12.81 3.62
CA VAL A 139 -7.99 -12.44 2.23
C VAL A 139 -6.65 -12.53 1.51
N ASP A 140 -6.56 -13.31 0.42
CA ASP A 140 -5.31 -13.47 -0.33
C ASP A 140 -4.82 -12.09 -0.76
N LEU A 141 -3.78 -11.61 -0.08
CA LEU A 141 -3.24 -10.26 -0.19
C LEU A 141 -2.78 -9.93 -1.61
N ARG A 142 -2.52 -10.94 -2.46
CA ARG A 142 -2.18 -10.73 -3.87
C ARG A 142 -3.36 -10.20 -4.67
N GLU A 143 -4.56 -10.68 -4.38
CA GLU A 143 -5.78 -10.25 -5.07
C GLU A 143 -6.19 -8.84 -4.63
N LEU A 144 -6.06 -8.52 -3.33
CA LEU A 144 -6.28 -7.16 -2.81
C LEU A 144 -5.22 -6.17 -3.30
N GLN A 145 -3.94 -6.55 -3.33
CA GLN A 145 -2.87 -5.70 -3.84
C GLN A 145 -3.04 -5.43 -5.35
N GLU A 146 -3.48 -6.41 -6.13
CA GLU A 146 -3.85 -6.20 -7.53
C GLU A 146 -5.08 -5.31 -7.70
N LEU A 147 -6.11 -5.45 -6.86
CA LEU A 147 -7.32 -4.62 -6.92
C LEU A 147 -7.01 -3.17 -6.52
N LEU A 148 -6.23 -2.96 -5.45
CA LEU A 148 -5.77 -1.64 -5.01
C LEU A 148 -4.85 -1.01 -6.07
N TYR A 149 -3.93 -1.78 -6.66
CA TYR A 149 -3.07 -1.28 -7.74
C TYR A 149 -3.87 -0.92 -9.01
N LYS A 150 -4.85 -1.74 -9.41
CA LYS A 150 -5.74 -1.46 -10.56
C LYS A 150 -6.60 -0.22 -10.30
N GLN A 151 -7.11 -0.03 -9.09
CA GLN A 151 -7.93 1.13 -8.74
C GLN A 151 -7.13 2.43 -8.72
N HIS A 152 -5.84 2.38 -8.34
CA HIS A 152 -4.93 3.52 -8.40
C HIS A 152 -4.34 3.74 -9.81
N ALA A 153 -4.18 2.71 -10.65
CA ALA A 153 -3.70 2.83 -12.03
C ALA A 153 -4.72 3.51 -12.98
N ILE A 154 -6.02 3.50 -12.64
CA ILE A 154 -7.08 4.14 -13.43
C ILE A 154 -7.04 5.68 -13.34
N SER A 155 -6.24 6.25 -12.43
CA SER A 155 -6.03 7.71 -12.38
C SER A 155 -4.83 8.23 -13.19
N PHE A 156 -4.13 7.37 -13.96
CA PHE A 156 -2.93 7.79 -14.72
C PHE A 156 -2.91 7.52 -16.22
N ASN A 157 -3.91 6.87 -16.83
CA ASN A 157 -3.95 6.69 -18.29
C ASN A 157 -5.24 7.24 -18.91
N THR A 158 -5.27 8.55 -19.13
CA THR A 158 -5.94 9.13 -20.32
C THR A 158 -4.86 9.83 -21.13
N ILE A 159 -4.14 9.04 -21.93
CA ILE A 159 -3.54 9.51 -23.19
C ILE A 159 -3.93 8.46 -24.23
N GLU A 160 -4.51 8.96 -25.31
CA GLU A 160 -5.33 8.28 -26.32
C GLU A 160 -4.62 7.11 -27.03
N GLU A 161 -5.34 6.01 -27.26
CA GLU A 161 -4.89 4.95 -28.17
C GLU A 161 -5.07 5.40 -29.64
N PRO A 162 -4.06 5.21 -30.51
CA PRO A 162 -4.21 5.44 -31.94
C PRO A 162 -5.03 4.32 -32.59
N THR A 163 -5.86 4.73 -33.53
CA THR A 163 -6.82 3.97 -34.32
C THR A 163 -6.23 2.73 -35.01
N HIS A 164 -6.91 1.60 -34.88
CA HIS A 164 -6.73 0.41 -35.72
C HIS A 164 -7.11 0.70 -37.19
N GLU A 165 -6.20 0.41 -38.12
CA GLU A 165 -6.55 0.05 -39.50
C GLU A 165 -6.02 -1.36 -39.83
N GLU A 166 -6.72 -1.98 -40.77
CA GLU A 166 -6.94 -3.41 -40.96
C GLU A 166 -5.87 -4.16 -41.78
N GLY A 167 -5.91 -5.51 -41.73
CA GLY A 167 -5.36 -6.41 -42.76
C GLY A 167 -4.85 -7.75 -42.19
N VAL A 168 -5.64 -8.83 -42.04
CA VAL A 168 -6.24 -9.75 -43.03
C VAL A 168 -5.21 -10.59 -43.82
N ILE A 169 -5.19 -11.93 -43.53
CA ILE A 169 -4.95 -13.09 -44.43
C ILE A 169 -3.45 -13.42 -44.80
N ARG A 170 -2.88 -14.64 -44.92
CA ARG A 170 -3.29 -16.06 -45.12
C ARG A 170 -2.13 -17.05 -44.79
N ARG A 171 -2.47 -18.35 -44.72
CA ARG A 171 -1.59 -19.55 -44.64
C ARG A 171 -0.61 -19.70 -45.83
N GLY A 172 0.51 -20.39 -45.60
CA GLY A 172 1.32 -21.04 -46.63
C GLY A 172 2.40 -21.97 -46.06
N SER A 173 2.26 -23.28 -46.29
CA SER A 173 3.33 -24.30 -46.17
C SER A 173 4.32 -24.21 -47.33
N PHE A 174 5.59 -24.61 -47.14
CA PHE A 174 6.30 -25.61 -47.97
C PHE A 174 7.73 -25.89 -47.47
N ASP A 175 8.10 -27.17 -47.51
CA ASP A 175 9.36 -27.83 -47.13
C ASP A 175 10.60 -27.44 -47.97
N SER A 176 11.80 -27.72 -47.44
CA SER A 176 12.76 -28.74 -47.95
C SER A 176 14.24 -28.31 -47.81
N GLY A 177 15.11 -29.21 -47.31
CA GLY A 177 16.56 -29.13 -47.58
C GLY A 177 17.50 -29.84 -46.59
N ILE A 178 17.93 -31.06 -46.92
CA ILE A 178 18.81 -32.02 -46.20
C ILE A 178 20.31 -31.79 -46.53
N LEU A 179 21.24 -32.15 -45.61
CA LEU A 179 22.45 -33.03 -45.74
C LEU A 179 23.45 -32.75 -44.57
N SER A 180 23.77 -33.68 -43.64
CA SER A 180 24.78 -34.79 -43.68
C SER A 180 26.24 -34.28 -43.77
N GLN A 181 27.29 -34.68 -43.03
CA GLN A 181 27.64 -35.91 -42.28
C GLN A 181 28.94 -35.68 -41.43
N THR A 182 29.09 -36.49 -40.37
CA THR A 182 30.30 -37.13 -39.77
C THR A 182 31.64 -36.39 -39.56
N ASP A 183 32.17 -36.50 -38.33
CA ASP A 183 33.47 -37.17 -38.14
C ASP A 183 33.66 -37.79 -36.75
N THR A 184 34.45 -38.86 -36.73
CA THR A 184 34.59 -39.90 -35.71
C THR A 184 35.96 -39.78 -35.03
N GLN A 185 36.09 -40.03 -33.72
CA GLN A 185 37.03 -41.00 -33.12
C GLN A 185 37.14 -40.90 -31.60
N ALA A 186 37.20 -42.08 -30.99
CA ALA A 186 37.33 -42.38 -29.58
C ALA A 186 38.80 -42.51 -29.16
N MET A 187 39.12 -42.27 -27.87
CA MET A 187 40.21 -42.98 -27.20
C MET A 187 39.98 -43.09 -25.68
N THR A 188 40.08 -44.33 -25.23
CA THR A 188 39.96 -44.93 -23.89
C THR A 188 41.13 -44.64 -22.93
N THR A 189 40.87 -44.67 -21.62
CA THR A 189 41.52 -45.47 -20.52
C THR A 189 41.23 -44.77 -19.17
N ARG A 190 40.43 -45.34 -18.25
CA ARG A 190 40.66 -46.37 -17.20
C ARG A 190 41.57 -45.94 -16.03
N SER A 191 40.99 -46.01 -14.81
CA SER A 191 41.61 -46.18 -13.46
C SER A 191 42.42 -44.98 -12.95
N THR A 192 42.33 -44.49 -11.71
CA THR A 192 42.09 -45.04 -10.35
C THR A 192 41.34 -43.95 -9.54
N SER A 193 40.51 -44.18 -8.52
CA SER A 193 40.62 -45.01 -7.32
C SER A 193 39.24 -45.11 -6.67
#